data_AF-A0A1E7JYT1-F1
#
_entry.id   AF-A0A1E7JYT1-F1
#
_cell.length_a   1.000
_cell.length_b   1.000
_cell.length_c   1.000
_cell.angle_alpha   90.00
_cell.angle_beta   90.00
_cell.angle_gamma   90.00
#
_symmetry.space_group_name_H-M   'P 1'
#
loop_
_entity.id
_entity.type
_entity.pdbx_description
1 polymer ?
#
loop_
_entity_poly.entity_id
_entity_poly.type
_entity_poly.pdbx_seq_one_letter_code
_entity_poly.pdbx_strand_id
1 'polypeptide(L)' 'MRHDTSDETARVREFFGERAGRWDARFPDDGPAYKRAVAELGPPEGGAVLDAGCGTGRALPALRA' A
#
# COMPACT_ATOMS: atom_id res chain seq x y z
N MET A 1 -21.04 -9.77 17.75
CA MET A 1 -19.98 -9.02 18.45
C MET A 1 -19.51 -7.93 17.52
N ARG A 2 -19.67 -6.65 17.87
CA ARG A 2 -18.97 -5.59 17.14
C ARG A 2 -17.53 -5.64 17.63
N HIS A 3 -16.58 -5.89 16.74
CA HIS A 3 -15.19 -5.58 17.05
C HIS A 3 -15.10 -4.07 17.17
N ASP A 4 -14.52 -3.58 18.26
CA ASP A 4 -14.20 -2.17 18.37
C ASP A 4 -13.15 -1.84 17.29
N THR A 5 -13.39 -0.81 16.48
CA THR A 5 -12.54 -0.47 15.33
C THR A 5 -11.09 -0.19 15.75
N SER A 6 -10.90 0.25 16.99
CA SER A 6 -9.57 0.49 17.57
C SER A 6 -8.79 -0.82 17.80
N ASP A 7 -9.46 -1.86 18.33
CA ASP A 7 -8.88 -3.19 18.53
C ASP A 7 -8.52 -3.85 17.20
N GLU A 8 -9.34 -3.70 16.18
CA GLU A 8 -9.06 -4.22 14.84
C GLU A 8 -7.81 -3.54 14.24
N THR A 9 -7.73 -2.21 14.36
CA THR A 9 -6.56 -1.45 13.88
C THR A 9 -5.28 -1.88 14.58
N ALA A 10 -5.32 -2.11 15.91
CA ALA A 10 -4.17 -2.58 16.67
C ALA A 10 -3.70 -3.96 16.18
N ARG A 11 -4.63 -4.90 15.98
CA ARG A 11 -4.31 -6.26 15.48
C ARG A 11 -3.70 -6.24 14.08
N VAL A 12 -4.22 -5.40 13.19
CA VAL A 12 -3.68 -5.25 11.82
C VAL A 12 -2.25 -4.70 11.88
N ARG A 13 -1.99 -3.68 12.70
CA ARG A 13 -0.64 -3.12 12.87
C ARG A 13 0.35 -4.14 13.40
N GLU A 14 -0.03 -4.92 14.40
CA GLU A 14 0.81 -6.01 14.94
C GLU A 14 1.14 -7.06 13.88
N PHE A 15 0.12 -7.50 13.12
CA PHE A 15 0.29 -8.50 12.08
C PHE A 15 1.30 -8.04 10.99
N PHE A 16 1.15 -6.82 10.48
CA PHE A 16 2.03 -6.32 9.42
C PHE A 16 3.38 -5.82 9.94
N GLY A 17 3.46 -5.28 11.16
CA GLY A 17 4.68 -4.72 11.74
C GLY A 17 5.84 -5.71 11.74
N GLU A 18 5.63 -6.93 12.23
CA GLU A 18 6.65 -7.98 12.23
C GLU A 18 7.07 -8.45 10.83
N ARG A 19 6.21 -8.22 9.83
CA ARG A 19 6.35 -8.82 8.49
C ARG A 19 6.81 -7.81 7.44
N ALA A 20 6.71 -6.51 7.72
CA ALA A 20 6.93 -5.43 6.77
C ALA A 20 8.21 -5.62 5.93
N GLY A 21 9.35 -5.89 6.56
CA GLY A 21 10.64 -6.02 5.88
C GLY A 21 10.77 -7.20 4.90
N ARG A 22 9.91 -8.22 4.99
CA ARG A 22 9.91 -9.39 4.09
C ARG A 22 8.59 -9.60 3.36
N TRP A 23 7.62 -8.72 3.59
CA TRP A 23 6.28 -8.86 3.03
C TRP A 23 6.35 -8.97 1.52
N ASP A 24 7.29 -8.24 0.93
CA ASP A 24 7.34 -8.12 -0.51
C ASP A 24 7.78 -9.40 -1.24
N ALA A 25 8.58 -10.22 -0.57
CA ALA A 25 9.00 -11.52 -1.09
C ALA A 25 7.83 -12.50 -1.25
N ARG A 26 6.68 -12.28 -0.61
CA ARG A 26 5.48 -13.10 -0.80
C ARG A 26 4.80 -12.82 -2.14
N PHE A 27 5.00 -11.63 -2.70
CA PHE A 27 4.38 -11.15 -3.93
C PHE A 27 5.41 -10.40 -4.79
N PRO A 28 6.40 -11.12 -5.34
CA PRO A 28 7.49 -10.49 -6.09
C PRO A 28 6.99 -9.79 -7.37
N ASP A 29 5.89 -10.27 -7.96
CA ASP A 29 5.42 -9.85 -9.29
C ASP A 29 4.27 -8.83 -9.26
N ASP A 30 4.00 -8.17 -8.13
CA ASP A 30 2.89 -7.21 -8.02
C ASP A 30 3.17 -5.86 -8.71
N GLY A 31 4.44 -5.56 -9.02
CA GLY A 31 4.84 -4.28 -9.62
C GLY A 31 3.99 -3.84 -10.83
N PRO A 32 3.74 -4.70 -11.83
CA PRO A 32 2.83 -4.40 -12.95
C PRO A 32 1.39 -4.06 -12.54
N ALA A 33 0.86 -4.62 -11.46
CA ALA A 33 -0.48 -4.28 -10.98
C ALA A 33 -0.54 -2.85 -10.44
N TYR A 34 0.46 -2.43 -9.65
CA TYR A 34 0.57 -1.04 -9.18
C TYR A 34 0.72 -0.05 -10.36
N LYS A 35 1.53 -0.37 -11.37
CA LYS A 35 1.68 0.47 -12.56
C LYS A 35 0.36 0.67 -13.31
N ARG A 36 -0.43 -0.41 -13.49
CA ARG A 36 -1.76 -0.32 -14.11
C ARG A 36 -2.71 0.53 -13.28
N ALA A 37 -2.77 0.30 -11.96
CA ALA A 37 -3.63 1.06 -11.07
C ALA A 37 -3.31 2.56 -11.07
N VAL A 38 -2.03 2.94 -11.10
CA VAL A 38 -1.63 4.35 -11.21
C VAL A 38 -1.98 4.96 -12.56
N ALA A 39 -1.80 4.21 -13.65
CA ALA A 39 -2.21 4.66 -14.99
C ALA A 39 -3.73 4.86 -15.08
N GLU A 40 -4.52 3.99 -14.46
CA GLU A 40 -5.98 4.11 -14.37
C GLU A 40 -6.42 5.26 -13.45
N LEU A 41 -5.70 5.52 -12.36
CA LEU A 41 -5.95 6.66 -11.47
C LEU A 41 -5.73 8.00 -12.20
N GLY A 42 -4.76 8.05 -13.12
CA GLY A 42 -4.44 9.22 -13.92
C GLY A 42 -4.17 10.51 -13.13
N PRO A 43 -3.22 10.54 -12.16
CA PRO A 43 -2.87 11.78 -11.48
C PRO A 43 -2.40 12.86 -12.47
N PRO A 44 -2.81 14.13 -12.31
CA PRO A 44 -2.34 15.20 -13.18
C PRO A 44 -0.83 15.45 -12.93
N GLU A 45 -0.12 15.86 -13.98
CA GLU A 45 1.27 16.28 -13.86
C GLU A 45 1.39 17.45 -12.86
N GLY A 46 2.33 17.34 -11.92
CA GLY A 46 2.47 18.30 -10.81
C GLY A 46 1.36 18.25 -9.75
N GLY A 47 0.42 17.30 -9.86
CA GLY A 47 -0.63 17.06 -8.88
C GLY A 47 -0.14 16.46 -7.57
N ALA A 48 -1.02 16.47 -6.56
CA ALA A 48 -0.77 15.83 -5.27
C ALA A 48 -1.56 14.52 -5.15
N VAL A 49 -0.94 13.50 -4.56
CA VAL A 49 -1.54 12.18 -4.31
C VAL A 49 -1.31 11.74 -2.86
N LEU A 50 -2.26 10.98 -2.31
CA LEU A 50 -2.15 10.33 -1.00
C LEU A 50 -2.15 8.81 -1.18
N ASP A 51 -1.05 8.16 -0.79
CA ASP A 51 -0.95 6.69 -0.70
C ASP A 51 -1.24 6.26 0.76
N ALA A 52 -2.52 6.05 1.06
CA ALA A 52 -2.99 5.71 2.41
C ALA A 52 -2.83 4.20 2.68
N GLY A 53 -2.10 3.85 3.75
CA GLY A 53 -1.78 2.45 4.03
C GLY A 53 -0.73 1.88 3.07
N CYS A 54 0.22 2.73 2.65
CA CYS A 54 1.23 2.45 1.62
C CYS A 54 2.11 1.21 1.84
N GLY A 55 2.11 0.63 3.04
CA GLY A 55 2.92 -0.54 3.37
C GLY A 55 4.40 -0.28 3.12
N THR A 56 5.02 -1.07 2.24
CA THR A 56 6.43 -0.91 1.83
C THR A 56 6.64 0.16 0.74
N GLY A 57 5.59 0.86 0.32
CA GLY A 57 5.66 1.95 -0.66
C GLY A 57 5.69 1.49 -2.12
N ARG A 58 5.10 0.33 -2.44
CA ARG A 58 5.15 -0.25 -3.80
C ARG A 58 4.50 0.59 -4.90
N ALA A 59 3.54 1.44 -4.55
CA ALA A 59 2.92 2.36 -5.50
C ALA A 59 3.86 3.54 -5.84
N LEU A 60 4.78 3.91 -4.94
CA LEU A 60 5.58 5.13 -5.06
C LEU A 60 6.42 5.22 -6.33
N PRO A 61 7.08 4.14 -6.82
CA PRO A 61 7.82 4.20 -8.09
C PRO A 61 6.92 4.50 -9.29
N ALA A 62 5.66 4.03 -9.30
CA ALA A 62 4.72 4.32 -10.38
C ALA A 62 4.10 5.71 -10.24
N LEU A 63 3.83 6.17 -9.00
CA LEU A 63 3.28 7.50 -8.72
C LEU A 63 4.27 8.65 -8.98
N ARG A 64 5.59 8.37 -8.99
CA ARG A 64 6.66 9.36 -9.21
C ARG A 64 7.19 9.37 -10.64
N ALA A 65 6.78 8.42 -11.48
CA ALA A 65 7.22 8.30 -12.87
C ALA A 65 6.58 9.39 -13.74
#